data_AF-A0AAU2ESN0-F1
#
_entry.id   AF-A0AAU2ESN0-F1
#
_cell.length_a   1.000
_cell.length_b   1.000
_cell.length_c   1.000
_cell.angle_alpha   90.00
_cell.angle_beta   90.00
_cell.angle_gamma   90.00
#
_symmetry.space_group_name_H-M   'P 1'
#
loop_
_entity.id
_entity.type
_entity.pdbx_description
1 polymer ?
#
loop_
_entity_poly.entity_id
_entity_poly.type
_entity_poly.pdbx_seq_one_letter_code
_entity_poly.pdbx_strand_id
1 'polypeptide(L)'
;MKLTKKSHACIRLEKNGQTLVLDPGGFSEEDAAAGADAILVTHEHADHFDEGRLRAALDANPAAELWTLASVAEQLSAAFPGRVHTVGHGDTFTAAGFDVQVHGELHAVIHPDIPRITNVGYLVDGAVFHPGDALTVPDHPVDTLLLPVMAPWSKLSEVVDYVREVKPQRAYDIHDALLTDLARPIYDRLVGGLGGADHQRLASGASAEV
;
A
#
# COMPACT_ATOMS: atom_id res chain seq x y z
N MET A 1 -8.23 10.13 -10.65
CA MET A 1 -6.95 9.46 -10.97
C MET A 1 -7.28 7.99 -11.24
N LYS A 2 -6.49 7.30 -12.06
CA LYS A 2 -6.76 5.88 -12.33
C LYS A 2 -5.97 5.00 -11.37
N LEU A 3 -6.67 4.16 -10.62
CA LEU A 3 -6.11 3.15 -9.74
C LEU A 3 -6.17 1.80 -10.43
N THR A 4 -5.04 1.11 -10.52
CA THR A 4 -4.96 -0.26 -11.04
C THR A 4 -4.42 -1.19 -9.95
N LYS A 5 -5.17 -2.27 -9.68
CA LYS A 5 -4.77 -3.30 -8.73
C LYS A 5 -3.74 -4.21 -9.37
N LYS A 6 -2.59 -4.37 -8.73
CA LYS A 6 -1.65 -5.48 -8.99
C LYS A 6 -1.89 -6.56 -7.94
N SER A 7 -1.24 -7.72 -8.02
CA SER A 7 -1.50 -8.77 -7.02
C SER A 7 -1.15 -8.31 -5.59
N HIS A 8 -1.88 -8.87 -4.60
CA HIS A 8 -1.61 -8.69 -3.17
C HIS A 8 -1.71 -7.26 -2.60
N ALA A 9 -0.60 -6.57 -2.35
CA ALA A 9 -0.58 -5.20 -1.80
C ALA A 9 -0.30 -4.15 -2.89
N CYS A 10 0.20 -4.55 -4.05
CA CYS A 10 0.67 -3.58 -5.02
C CYS A 10 -0.47 -2.81 -5.70
N ILE A 11 -0.29 -1.49 -5.77
CA ILE A 11 -1.22 -0.55 -6.40
C ILE A 11 -0.45 0.36 -7.35
N ARG A 12 -0.97 0.54 -8.55
CA ARG A 12 -0.48 1.53 -9.52
C ARG A 12 -1.49 2.67 -9.64
N LEU A 13 -1.03 3.89 -9.42
CA LEU A 13 -1.80 5.12 -9.61
C LEU A 13 -1.27 5.89 -10.81
N GLU A 14 -2.17 6.32 -11.68
CA GLU A 14 -1.85 7.06 -12.90
C GLU A 14 -2.63 8.39 -12.91
N LYS A 15 -1.92 9.51 -13.06
CA LYS A 15 -2.49 10.88 -13.10
C LYS A 15 -1.62 11.76 -13.99
N ASN A 16 -2.24 12.47 -14.94
CA ASN A 16 -1.55 13.43 -15.82
C ASN A 16 -0.32 12.85 -16.56
N GLY A 17 -0.37 11.57 -16.93
CA GLY A 17 0.74 10.87 -17.59
C GLY A 17 1.89 10.47 -16.66
N GLN A 18 1.76 10.67 -15.36
CA GLN A 18 2.71 10.22 -14.34
C GLN A 18 2.20 8.95 -13.65
N THR A 19 3.14 8.11 -13.20
CA THR A 19 2.90 6.84 -12.53
C THR A 19 3.54 6.79 -11.15
N LEU A 20 2.72 6.49 -10.14
CA LEU A 20 3.14 6.13 -8.80
C LEU A 20 2.82 4.65 -8.53
N VAL A 21 3.78 3.86 -8.06
CA VAL A 21 3.57 2.45 -7.69
C VAL A 21 3.82 2.26 -6.19
N LEU A 22 2.86 1.68 -5.49
CA LEU A 22 2.95 1.34 -4.07
C LEU A 22 3.18 -0.17 -3.90
N ASP A 23 4.08 -0.54 -2.99
CA ASP A 23 4.36 -1.91 -2.53
C ASP A 23 4.50 -2.98 -3.63
N PRO A 24 5.39 -2.81 -4.65
CA PRO A 24 5.63 -3.82 -5.68
C PRO A 24 6.48 -5.01 -5.17
N GLY A 25 6.11 -5.59 -4.04
CA GLY A 25 6.77 -6.73 -3.41
C GLY A 25 6.53 -8.05 -4.14
N GLY A 26 7.17 -9.11 -3.65
CA GLY A 26 7.31 -10.41 -4.32
C GLY A 26 6.01 -11.15 -4.64
N PHE A 27 4.89 -10.80 -4.01
CA PHE A 27 3.58 -11.38 -4.32
C PHE A 27 2.86 -10.68 -5.48
N SER A 28 3.45 -9.61 -6.00
CA SER A 28 2.99 -8.87 -7.18
C SER A 28 3.52 -9.51 -8.47
N GLU A 29 3.06 -9.02 -9.62
CA GLU A 29 3.61 -9.37 -10.93
C GLU A 29 5.09 -8.98 -11.06
N GLU A 30 5.87 -9.70 -11.87
CA GLU A 30 7.30 -9.40 -12.09
C GLU A 30 7.52 -7.97 -12.62
N ASP A 31 6.58 -7.46 -13.41
CA ASP A 31 6.61 -6.13 -14.01
C ASP A 31 5.90 -5.05 -13.19
N ALA A 32 5.52 -5.33 -11.93
CA ALA A 32 4.67 -4.44 -11.14
C ALA A 32 5.23 -3.01 -10.98
N ALA A 33 6.55 -2.87 -10.86
CA ALA A 33 7.25 -1.58 -10.75
C ALA A 33 7.65 -0.96 -12.10
N ALA A 34 7.43 -1.65 -13.23
CA ALA A 34 7.88 -1.19 -14.54
C ALA A 34 7.19 0.13 -14.94
N GLY A 35 7.98 1.07 -15.45
CA GLY A 35 7.49 2.38 -15.90
C GLY A 35 6.91 3.24 -14.77
N ALA A 36 7.35 3.04 -13.52
CA ALA A 36 7.08 3.95 -12.42
C ALA A 36 7.94 5.23 -12.55
N ASP A 37 7.32 6.38 -12.28
CA ASP A 37 8.03 7.65 -12.10
C ASP A 37 8.38 7.86 -10.61
N ALA A 38 7.58 7.27 -9.71
CA ALA A 38 7.89 7.17 -8.30
C ALA A 38 7.40 5.84 -7.72
N ILE A 39 8.12 5.34 -6.72
CA ILE A 39 7.82 4.10 -6.00
C ILE A 39 7.70 4.42 -4.52
N LEU A 40 6.63 3.93 -3.88
CA LEU A 40 6.45 3.99 -2.43
C LEU A 40 6.48 2.57 -1.86
N VAL A 41 7.24 2.36 -0.78
CA VAL A 41 7.24 1.08 -0.07
C VAL A 41 6.93 1.31 1.41
N THR A 42 5.94 0.60 1.93
CA THR A 42 5.42 0.76 3.29
C THR A 42 6.34 0.17 4.35
N HIS A 43 6.98 -0.97 4.09
CA HIS A 43 7.90 -1.67 4.98
C HIS A 43 8.71 -2.78 4.28
N GLU A 44 9.62 -3.43 5.00
CA GLU A 44 10.61 -4.36 4.46
C GLU A 44 10.15 -5.82 4.23
N HIS A 45 8.89 -6.19 4.50
CA HIS A 45 8.46 -7.58 4.26
C HIS A 45 8.42 -7.91 2.76
N ALA A 46 8.74 -9.16 2.44
CA ALA A 46 9.00 -9.61 1.08
C ALA A 46 7.79 -9.50 0.14
N ASP A 47 6.57 -9.49 0.65
CA ASP A 47 5.32 -9.32 -0.09
C ASP A 47 4.98 -7.87 -0.41
N HIS A 48 5.64 -6.90 0.25
CA HIS A 48 5.57 -5.45 -0.03
C HIS A 48 6.84 -4.89 -0.69
N PHE A 49 7.98 -5.53 -0.43
CA PHE A 49 9.30 -5.13 -0.90
C PHE A 49 10.01 -6.27 -1.64
N ASP A 50 10.42 -6.00 -2.88
CA ASP A 50 11.33 -6.87 -3.64
C ASP A 50 12.50 -6.03 -4.18
N GLU A 51 13.69 -6.26 -3.65
CA GLU A 51 14.88 -5.48 -3.99
C GLU A 51 15.19 -5.53 -5.50
N GLY A 52 15.05 -6.70 -6.11
CA GLY A 52 15.33 -6.90 -7.53
C GLY A 52 14.42 -6.08 -8.44
N ARG A 53 13.12 -6.07 -8.13
CA ARG A 53 12.10 -5.29 -8.87
C ARG A 53 12.33 -3.79 -8.73
N LEU A 54 12.62 -3.31 -7.52
CA LEU A 54 12.91 -1.89 -7.29
C LEU A 54 14.16 -1.44 -8.03
N ARG A 55 15.24 -2.21 -7.96
CA ARG A 55 16.48 -1.94 -8.70
C ARG A 55 16.22 -1.87 -10.21
N ALA A 56 15.53 -2.87 -10.76
CA ALA A 56 15.21 -2.91 -12.18
C ALA A 56 14.39 -1.68 -12.63
N ALA A 57 13.43 -1.24 -11.83
CA ALA A 57 12.64 -0.04 -12.12
C ALA A 57 13.48 1.25 -12.07
N LEU A 58 14.32 1.41 -11.03
CA LEU A 58 15.19 2.58 -10.85
C LEU A 58 16.34 2.64 -11.89
N ASP A 59 16.79 1.50 -12.40
CA ASP A 59 17.77 1.42 -13.49
C ASP A 59 17.12 1.75 -14.84
N ALA A 60 15.88 1.30 -15.07
CA ALA A 60 15.14 1.56 -16.29
C ALA A 60 14.72 3.03 -16.45
N ASN A 61 14.50 3.75 -15.35
CA ASN A 61 14.16 5.17 -15.34
C ASN A 61 15.11 5.97 -14.42
N PRO A 62 16.11 6.67 -14.98
CA PRO A 62 17.03 7.49 -14.19
C PRO A 62 16.38 8.61 -13.39
N ALA A 63 15.16 9.03 -13.75
CA ALA A 63 14.38 10.04 -13.04
C ALA A 63 13.44 9.44 -11.98
N ALA A 64 13.30 8.12 -11.90
CA ALA A 64 12.46 7.50 -10.89
C ALA A 64 13.06 7.65 -9.49
N GLU A 65 12.18 7.92 -8.53
CA GLU A 65 12.52 8.08 -7.10
C GLU A 65 11.80 7.02 -6.26
N LEU A 66 12.43 6.62 -5.15
CA LEU A 66 11.88 5.71 -4.15
C LEU A 66 11.70 6.44 -2.82
N TRP A 67 10.52 6.34 -2.23
CA TRP A 67 10.20 6.90 -0.91
C TRP A 67 9.76 5.76 0.02
N THR A 68 10.44 5.59 1.16
CA THR A 68 10.23 4.44 2.04
C THR A 68 10.82 4.63 3.44
N LEU A 69 10.64 3.65 4.32
CA LEU A 69 11.24 3.62 5.65
C LEU A 69 12.76 3.40 5.61
N ALA A 70 13.43 3.73 6.72
CA ALA A 70 14.87 3.55 6.86
C ALA A 70 15.32 2.09 6.58
N SER A 71 14.55 1.11 7.05
CA SER A 71 14.82 -0.33 6.88
C SER A 71 14.96 -0.76 5.42
N VAL A 72 14.21 -0.13 4.51
CA VAL A 72 14.29 -0.38 3.06
C VAL A 72 15.27 0.58 2.39
N ALA A 73 15.25 1.86 2.77
CA ALA A 73 16.10 2.89 2.17
C ALA A 73 17.60 2.56 2.33
N GLU A 74 18.02 2.03 3.48
CA GLU A 74 19.41 1.67 3.77
C GLU A 74 19.94 0.57 2.82
N GLN A 75 19.07 -0.30 2.30
CA GLN A 75 19.45 -1.38 1.39
C GLN A 75 19.75 -0.87 -0.04
N LEU A 76 19.17 0.26 -0.43
CA LEU A 76 19.19 0.76 -1.81
C LEU A 76 19.96 2.07 -1.99
N SER A 77 20.03 2.93 -0.97
CA SER A 77 20.57 4.30 -1.08
C SER A 77 22.00 4.37 -1.64
N ALA A 78 22.85 3.41 -1.30
CA ALA A 78 24.24 3.37 -1.79
C ALA A 78 24.33 3.16 -3.32
N ALA A 79 23.38 2.43 -3.90
CA ALA A 79 23.32 2.18 -5.35
C ALA A 79 22.57 3.28 -6.12
N PHE A 80 21.67 4.00 -5.46
CA PHE A 80 20.82 5.03 -6.07
C PHE A 80 20.92 6.37 -5.30
N PRO A 81 22.11 6.97 -5.22
CA PRO A 81 22.32 8.18 -4.41
C PRO A 81 21.43 9.33 -4.89
N GLY A 82 20.74 9.97 -3.94
CA GLY A 82 19.84 11.09 -4.21
C GLY A 82 18.48 10.73 -4.81
N ARG A 83 18.18 9.44 -5.01
CA ARG A 83 16.90 8.94 -5.54
C ARG A 83 16.13 8.06 -4.56
N VAL A 84 16.68 7.82 -3.38
CA VAL A 84 16.05 7.04 -2.30
C VAL A 84 15.88 7.98 -1.12
N HIS A 85 14.64 8.12 -0.68
CA HIS A 85 14.21 9.07 0.33
C HIS A 85 13.60 8.33 1.51
N THR A 86 14.21 8.50 2.69
CA THR A 86 13.65 7.99 3.93
C THR A 86 12.51 8.90 4.38
N VAL A 87 11.35 8.33 4.71
CA VAL A 87 10.18 9.03 5.25
C VAL A 87 9.69 8.39 6.54
N GLY A 88 8.93 9.15 7.33
CA GLY A 88 8.27 8.70 8.54
C GLY A 88 6.93 9.40 8.78
N HIS A 89 6.23 9.01 9.84
CA HIS A 89 4.95 9.60 10.20
C HIS A 89 4.98 11.14 10.27
N GLY A 90 4.01 11.79 9.64
CA GLY A 90 3.86 13.24 9.61
C GLY A 90 4.60 13.91 8.45
N ASP A 91 5.47 13.19 7.73
CA ASP A 91 6.11 13.72 6.53
C ASP A 91 5.08 13.95 5.42
N THR A 92 5.33 15.01 4.64
CA THR A 92 4.59 15.33 3.42
C THR A 92 5.57 15.61 2.29
N PHE A 93 5.30 15.08 1.10
CA PHE A 93 6.16 15.28 -0.07
C PHE A 93 5.37 15.19 -1.37
N THR A 94 5.99 15.58 -2.48
CA THR A 94 5.45 15.37 -3.82
C THR A 94 6.32 14.35 -4.54
N ALA A 95 5.71 13.33 -5.14
CA ALA A 95 6.38 12.32 -5.94
C ALA A 95 5.62 12.10 -7.25
N ALA A 96 6.28 12.25 -8.40
CA ALA A 96 5.66 12.14 -9.72
C ALA A 96 4.36 12.98 -9.88
N GLY A 97 4.31 14.17 -9.25
CA GLY A 97 3.13 15.04 -9.28
C GLY A 97 1.94 14.60 -8.41
N PHE A 98 2.13 13.62 -7.52
CA PHE A 98 1.20 13.25 -6.47
C PHE A 98 1.60 13.88 -5.14
N ASP A 99 0.65 14.44 -4.41
CA ASP A 99 0.89 14.90 -3.04
C ASP A 99 0.72 13.71 -2.09
N VAL A 100 1.71 13.45 -1.25
CA VAL A 100 1.74 12.27 -0.38
C VAL A 100 1.92 12.70 1.07
N GLN A 101 1.11 12.12 1.96
CA GLN A 101 1.24 12.25 3.41
C GLN A 101 1.51 10.88 4.03
N VAL A 102 2.37 10.84 5.03
CA VAL A 102 2.83 9.59 5.65
C VAL A 102 2.20 9.41 7.03
N HIS A 103 1.59 8.25 7.26
CA HIS A 103 0.85 7.96 8.50
C HIS A 103 1.28 6.66 9.15
N GLY A 104 1.36 6.66 10.49
CA GLY A 104 1.67 5.46 11.26
C GLY A 104 3.17 5.17 11.33
N GLU A 105 3.53 4.32 12.29
CA GLU A 105 4.93 4.06 12.64
C GLU A 105 5.25 2.55 12.71
N LEU A 106 4.25 1.72 12.97
CA LEU A 106 4.46 0.31 13.34
C LEU A 106 3.45 -0.61 12.64
N HIS A 107 3.95 -1.73 12.14
CA HIS A 107 3.18 -2.82 11.53
C HIS A 107 2.18 -3.40 12.54
N ALA A 108 1.06 -4.02 12.16
CA ALA A 108 0.17 -4.72 13.10
C ALA A 108 0.92 -5.82 13.90
N VAL A 109 0.46 -6.17 15.09
CA VAL A 109 1.14 -7.20 15.89
C VAL A 109 0.84 -8.58 15.32
N ILE A 110 1.86 -9.26 14.77
CA ILE A 110 1.75 -10.67 14.32
C ILE A 110 1.63 -11.61 15.52
N HIS A 111 2.58 -11.52 16.44
CA HIS A 111 2.57 -12.28 17.69
C HIS A 111 3.38 -11.53 18.74
N PRO A 112 3.03 -11.55 20.05
CA PRO A 112 3.78 -10.86 21.10
C PRO A 112 5.26 -11.25 21.21
N ASP A 113 5.62 -12.47 20.78
CA ASP A 113 7.01 -12.97 20.82
C ASP A 113 7.84 -12.59 19.59
N ILE A 114 7.25 -11.93 18.59
CA ILE A 114 7.93 -11.46 17.39
C ILE A 114 8.16 -9.94 17.53
N PRO A 115 9.41 -9.45 17.41
CA PRO A 115 9.67 -8.02 17.39
C PRO A 115 8.82 -7.30 16.34
N ARG A 116 8.13 -6.24 16.77
CA ARG A 116 7.28 -5.44 15.89
C ARG A 116 8.16 -4.53 15.04
N ILE A 117 8.10 -4.69 13.72
CA ILE A 117 8.82 -3.84 12.78
C ILE A 117 8.07 -2.53 12.50
N THR A 118 8.77 -1.60 11.87
CA THR A 118 8.21 -0.33 11.41
C THR A 118 7.31 -0.54 10.18
N ASN A 119 6.25 0.26 10.07
CA ASN A 119 5.39 0.35 8.90
C ASN A 119 4.84 1.77 8.80
N VAL A 120 4.85 2.33 7.59
CA VAL A 120 4.13 3.56 7.27
C VAL A 120 3.02 3.28 6.28
N GLY A 121 1.99 4.10 6.31
CA GLY A 121 0.97 4.20 5.26
C GLY A 121 1.08 5.51 4.49
N TYR A 122 0.55 5.52 3.28
CA TYR A 122 0.59 6.66 2.36
C TYR A 122 -0.82 7.13 2.02
N LEU A 123 -1.14 8.39 2.34
CA LEU A 123 -2.33 9.09 1.85
C LEU A 123 -1.95 9.90 0.62
N VAL A 124 -2.45 9.47 -0.53
CA VAL A 124 -2.13 10.05 -1.85
C VAL A 124 -3.26 10.99 -2.28
N ASP A 125 -2.89 12.21 -2.64
CA ASP A 125 -3.75 13.32 -3.05
C ASP A 125 -4.93 13.59 -2.08
N GLY A 126 -4.76 13.24 -0.80
CA GLY A 126 -5.82 13.34 0.20
C GLY A 126 -7.03 12.43 -0.04
N ALA A 127 -6.93 11.46 -0.96
CA ALA A 127 -8.06 10.65 -1.42
C ALA A 127 -7.85 9.14 -1.24
N VAL A 128 -6.67 8.61 -1.58
CA VAL A 128 -6.38 7.16 -1.53
C VAL A 128 -5.42 6.86 -0.39
N PHE A 129 -5.83 6.04 0.57
CA PHE A 129 -4.97 5.64 1.69
C PHE A 129 -4.52 4.19 1.58
N HIS A 130 -3.21 3.97 1.51
CA HIS A 130 -2.57 2.66 1.60
C HIS A 130 -1.93 2.51 2.98
N PRO A 131 -2.50 1.76 3.93
CA PRO A 131 -1.99 1.66 5.29
C PRO A 131 -0.76 0.75 5.44
N GLY A 132 -0.44 -0.03 4.40
CA GLY A 132 0.51 -1.15 4.52
C GLY A 132 -0.10 -2.23 5.41
N ASP A 133 0.75 -2.89 6.18
CA ASP A 133 0.33 -3.94 7.11
C ASP A 133 0.02 -3.39 8.49
N ALA A 134 -0.88 -2.42 8.54
CA ALA A 134 -1.34 -1.80 9.77
C ALA A 134 -2.81 -1.41 9.68
N LEU A 135 -3.43 -1.22 10.85
CA LEU A 135 -4.76 -0.62 10.98
C LEU A 135 -4.62 0.85 11.40
N THR A 136 -3.71 1.57 10.74
CA THR A 136 -3.42 2.99 11.01
C THR A 136 -4.60 3.85 10.58
N VAL A 137 -5.11 4.70 11.46
CA VAL A 137 -6.16 5.67 11.12
C VAL A 137 -5.47 7.00 10.79
N PRO A 138 -5.58 7.52 9.56
CA PRO A 138 -5.03 8.83 9.23
C PRO A 138 -5.90 9.93 9.85
N ASP A 139 -5.29 11.05 10.22
CA ASP A 139 -6.00 12.22 10.81
C ASP A 139 -6.80 13.04 9.76
N HIS A 140 -6.98 12.48 8.56
CA HIS A 140 -7.65 13.09 7.43
C HIS A 140 -8.79 12.20 6.93
N PRO A 141 -9.88 12.78 6.41
CA PRO A 141 -10.89 12.01 5.68
C PRO A 141 -10.25 11.22 4.54
N VAL A 142 -10.68 9.96 4.38
CA VAL A 142 -10.22 9.07 3.31
C VAL A 142 -11.39 8.81 2.38
N ASP A 143 -11.21 9.03 1.08
CA ASP A 143 -12.25 8.67 0.10
C ASP A 143 -12.17 7.17 -0.24
N THR A 144 -10.97 6.70 -0.57
CA THR A 144 -10.70 5.30 -0.93
C THR A 144 -9.68 4.70 0.03
N LEU A 145 -10.10 3.73 0.82
CA LEU A 145 -9.21 2.93 1.67
C LEU A 145 -8.74 1.67 0.93
N LEU A 146 -7.43 1.45 0.87
CA LEU A 146 -6.86 0.17 0.46
C LEU A 146 -6.80 -0.72 1.68
N LEU A 147 -7.75 -1.65 1.77
CA LEU A 147 -8.06 -2.38 3.00
C LEU A 147 -7.29 -3.70 3.06
N PRO A 148 -6.30 -3.87 3.97
CA PRO A 148 -5.68 -5.17 4.19
C PRO A 148 -6.69 -6.12 4.84
N VAL A 149 -7.22 -7.06 4.04
CA VAL A 149 -8.35 -7.89 4.49
C VAL A 149 -7.94 -9.15 5.23
N MET A 150 -6.76 -9.72 4.98
CA MET A 150 -6.37 -10.98 5.61
C MET A 150 -4.86 -11.15 5.73
N ALA A 151 -4.36 -11.34 6.94
CA ALA A 151 -2.96 -11.61 7.20
C ALA A 151 -2.81 -12.47 8.48
N PRO A 152 -1.63 -13.04 8.78
CA PRO A 152 -1.39 -13.75 10.03
C PRO A 152 -1.67 -12.92 11.29
N TRP A 153 -1.52 -11.60 11.20
CA TRP A 153 -1.77 -10.64 12.27
C TRP A 153 -3.24 -10.19 12.38
N SER A 154 -4.09 -10.55 11.42
CA SER A 154 -5.42 -9.94 11.25
C SER A 154 -6.54 -10.81 11.81
N LYS A 155 -7.53 -10.16 12.44
CA LYS A 155 -8.87 -10.72 12.68
C LYS A 155 -9.89 -9.91 11.90
N LEU A 156 -10.81 -10.61 11.22
CA LEU A 156 -11.86 -9.96 10.43
C LEU A 156 -12.72 -8.95 11.21
N SER A 157 -12.94 -9.17 12.51
CA SER A 157 -13.63 -8.19 13.36
C SER A 157 -12.87 -6.87 13.47
N GLU A 158 -11.53 -6.92 13.61
CA GLU A 158 -10.68 -5.73 13.69
C GLU A 158 -10.63 -5.00 12.34
N VAL A 159 -10.70 -5.73 11.21
CA VAL A 159 -10.84 -5.14 9.87
C VAL A 159 -12.17 -4.40 9.72
N VAL A 160 -13.29 -4.97 10.18
CA VAL A 160 -14.60 -4.31 10.18
C VAL A 160 -14.59 -3.04 11.03
N ASP A 161 -14.02 -3.11 12.23
CA ASP A 161 -13.93 -1.96 13.14
C ASP A 161 -12.99 -0.89 12.57
N TYR A 162 -11.93 -1.29 11.87
CA TYR A 162 -11.04 -0.36 11.17
C TYR A 162 -11.75 0.41 10.07
N VAL A 163 -12.58 -0.24 9.23
CA VAL A 163 -13.39 0.45 8.22
C VAL A 163 -14.35 1.46 8.88
N ARG A 164 -14.96 1.11 10.01
CA ARG A 164 -15.86 2.00 10.77
C ARG A 164 -15.15 3.18 11.42
N GLU A 165 -13.89 3.01 11.78
CA GLU A 165 -13.10 4.07 12.39
C GLU A 165 -12.62 5.06 11.33
N VAL A 166 -12.07 4.56 10.22
CA VAL A 166 -11.62 5.38 9.08
C VAL A 166 -12.79 6.06 8.37
N LYS A 167 -13.95 5.41 8.29
CA LYS A 167 -15.17 5.87 7.60
C LYS A 167 -14.92 6.28 6.14
N PRO A 168 -14.28 5.43 5.33
CA PRO A 168 -14.02 5.80 3.94
C PRO A 168 -15.32 5.82 3.14
N GLN A 169 -15.35 6.51 2.00
CA GLN A 169 -16.48 6.38 1.07
C GLN A 169 -16.52 4.97 0.47
N ARG A 170 -15.35 4.45 0.10
CA ARG A 170 -15.17 3.10 -0.43
C ARG A 170 -13.89 2.43 0.06
N ALA A 171 -13.87 1.11 0.02
CA ALA A 171 -12.70 0.29 0.31
C ALA A 171 -12.43 -0.72 -0.80
N TYR A 172 -11.16 -0.83 -1.21
CA TYR A 172 -10.67 -1.86 -2.12
C TYR A 172 -9.73 -2.81 -1.39
N ASP A 173 -9.93 -4.11 -1.56
CA ASP A 173 -9.09 -5.12 -0.92
C ASP A 173 -7.63 -5.04 -1.37
N ILE A 174 -6.73 -5.08 -0.39
CA ILE A 174 -5.32 -5.44 -0.52
C ILE A 174 -5.01 -6.57 0.46
N HIS A 175 -3.80 -7.12 0.37
CA HIS A 175 -3.34 -8.20 1.23
C HIS A 175 -4.31 -9.42 1.19
N ASP A 176 -4.72 -9.79 -0.02
CA ASP A 176 -5.78 -10.77 -0.28
C ASP A 176 -5.29 -12.05 -1.01
N ALA A 177 -4.00 -12.11 -1.35
CA ALA A 177 -3.42 -13.22 -2.11
C ALA A 177 -3.49 -14.57 -1.38
N LEU A 178 -3.60 -14.56 -0.06
CA LEU A 178 -3.77 -15.76 0.76
C LEU A 178 -5.24 -16.23 0.80
N LEU A 179 -6.19 -15.43 0.33
CA LEU A 179 -7.61 -15.79 0.28
C LEU A 179 -7.93 -16.61 -0.97
N THR A 180 -8.61 -17.72 -0.76
CA THR A 180 -9.19 -18.52 -1.83
C THR A 180 -10.60 -18.04 -2.17
N ASP A 181 -11.05 -18.27 -3.40
CA ASP A 181 -12.39 -17.89 -3.84
C ASP A 181 -13.51 -18.52 -3.00
N LEU A 182 -13.25 -19.66 -2.37
CA LEU A 182 -14.17 -20.30 -1.43
C LEU A 182 -14.42 -19.43 -0.19
N ALA A 183 -13.39 -18.77 0.33
CA ALA A 183 -13.47 -17.99 1.57
C ALA A 183 -13.89 -16.53 1.32
N ARG A 184 -13.63 -15.96 0.14
CA ARG A 184 -13.91 -14.55 -0.20
C ARG A 184 -15.34 -14.09 0.13
N PRO A 185 -16.42 -14.86 -0.15
CA PRO A 185 -17.78 -14.42 0.17
C PRO A 185 -18.03 -14.15 1.67
N ILE A 186 -17.23 -14.74 2.57
CA ILE A 186 -17.33 -14.49 4.01
C ILE A 186 -16.84 -13.08 4.33
N TYR A 187 -15.72 -12.66 3.73
CA TYR A 187 -15.12 -11.34 3.89
C TYR A 187 -16.03 -10.28 3.26
N ASP A 188 -16.45 -10.48 2.01
CA ASP A 188 -17.38 -9.58 1.30
C ASP A 188 -18.63 -9.29 2.14
N ARG A 189 -19.26 -10.34 2.69
CA ARG A 189 -20.48 -10.21 3.49
C ARG A 189 -20.24 -9.45 4.79
N LEU A 190 -19.15 -9.73 5.50
CA LEU A 190 -18.90 -9.16 6.82
C LEU A 190 -18.36 -7.73 6.72
N VAL A 191 -17.40 -7.47 5.84
CA VAL A 191 -16.87 -6.12 5.62
C VAL A 191 -17.94 -5.24 4.99
N GLY A 192 -18.55 -5.65 3.88
CA GLY A 192 -19.60 -4.87 3.21
C GLY A 192 -20.87 -4.73 4.04
N GLY A 193 -21.25 -5.75 4.82
CA GLY A 193 -22.47 -5.72 5.62
C GLY A 193 -22.33 -4.96 6.95
N LEU A 194 -21.13 -4.89 7.53
CA LEU A 194 -20.93 -4.31 8.86
C LEU A 194 -20.07 -3.05 8.85
N GLY A 195 -19.18 -2.86 7.86
CA GLY A 195 -18.17 -1.79 7.84
C GLY A 195 -18.74 -0.39 7.61
N GLY A 196 -19.90 -0.28 6.96
CA GLY A 196 -20.56 1.03 6.73
C GLY A 196 -19.97 1.87 5.59
N ALA A 197 -19.15 1.26 4.73
CA ALA A 197 -18.59 1.85 3.51
C ALA A 197 -18.87 0.94 2.30
N ASP A 198 -18.79 1.47 1.08
CA ASP A 198 -18.84 0.66 -0.13
C ASP A 198 -17.60 -0.24 -0.21
N HIS A 199 -17.78 -1.57 -0.15
CA HIS A 199 -16.68 -2.52 -0.13
C HIS A 199 -16.62 -3.28 -1.46
N GLN A 200 -15.48 -3.18 -2.14
CA GLN A 200 -15.30 -3.71 -3.48
C GLN A 200 -13.98 -4.46 -3.60
N ARG A 201 -13.91 -5.35 -4.59
CA ARG A 201 -12.70 -6.09 -4.96
C ARG A 201 -12.28 -5.74 -6.36
N LEU A 202 -10.98 -5.55 -6.56
CA LEU A 202 -10.36 -5.49 -7.88
C LEU A 202 -9.52 -6.74 -8.07
N ALA A 203 -9.74 -7.46 -9.16
CA ALA A 203 -8.82 -8.51 -9.58
C ALA A 203 -7.48 -7.88 -10.01
N SER A 204 -6.39 -8.66 -10.04
CA SER A 204 -5.14 -8.16 -10.62
C SER A 204 -5.36 -7.71 -12.07
N GLY A 205 -4.82 -6.54 -12.40
CA GLY A 205 -4.99 -5.84 -13.68
C GLY A 205 -6.28 -5.04 -13.81
N ALA A 206 -7.26 -5.22 -12.92
CA ALA A 206 -8.47 -4.41 -12.91
C ALA A 206 -8.20 -3.00 -12.38
N SER A 207 -8.99 -2.03 -12.84
CA SER A 207 -8.81 -0.62 -12.51
C SER A 207 -10.12 0.08 -12.17
N ALA A 208 -10.02 1.15 -11.39
CA ALA A 208 -11.12 2.03 -11.02
C ALA A 208 -10.68 3.51 -11.08
N GLU A 209 -11.64 4.40 -11.29
CA GLU A 209 -11.43 5.84 -11.11
C GLU A 209 -11.66 6.19 -9.63
N VAL A 210 -10.67 6.87 -9.06
CA VAL A 210 -10.66 7.32 -7.66
C VAL A 210 -10.28 8.79 -7.56
#